data_AF-A0A1Q8S676-F1
#
_entry.id   AF-A0A1Q8S676-F1
#
_cell.length_a   1.000
_cell.length_b   1.000
_cell.length_c   1.000
_cell.angle_alpha   90.00
_cell.angle_beta   90.00
_cell.angle_gamma   90.00
#
_symmetry.space_group_name_H-M   'P 1'
#
loop_
_entity.id
_entity.type
_entity.pdbx_description
1 polymer ?
#
loop_
_entity_poly.entity_id
_entity_poly.type
_entity_poly.pdbx_seq_one_letter_code
_entity_poly.pdbx_strand_id
1 'polypeptide(L)'
;MAVGTSQVARFVLDHAFAVGSFAVVSLIFVFSCRRSRRHEPPSLADAIPFISNTYQYMTDLQSFTKRASHALSRTDVVKFYIGPMRVYFVKGGESVQAMFRLSNVLSSDKFILMVLKNLQGASEEDIAKFVNDKSGRLKTPAPGWENVPQERRYWYTLHHVAITNLTQSEPANHLTKMFGRFFDAALEKQPLGQWSTIRLFDLLRRDMGESALKAMSGTKVLEMHPGYIEQFWRFDSVAFQLVYGLPRWMNRKPVEERDKLNRMTREYLKRAFTNFDWNGPDAAAAWEPTFGSTYTRRIAKWLYDMDMSEQMRAGCYMVGVFGVNSNTIPVTTWAMMEVLKDPSLFQDLRSEALHALNADPLSGKRFFDVAKLTSLPLLQSVYVECMRLHVSINVTREIIQATILHGYRLEKGALLQAPTNIAHQDEKTWAHDGHEASKFWAERHVKSVKMVTNDKGQVTTEKQFVLAGKANEFFPYGGGVSMCPGRHFAKQEILLTIALLVTRFDIQFVDWVHMDGSKSERPPMDDQRYFGSAAVPPDRDVKLRWKRLW
;
A
#
# COMPACT_ATOMS: atom_id res chain seq x y z
N MET A 1 -12.99 44.96 -3.32
CA MET A 1 -11.81 44.20 -3.83
C MET A 1 -10.52 45.05 -3.81
N ALA A 2 -10.21 45.79 -2.73
CA ALA A 2 -9.03 46.65 -2.69
C ALA A 2 -8.42 46.82 -1.28
N VAL A 3 -8.35 45.73 -0.49
CA VAL A 3 -7.80 45.79 0.89
C VAL A 3 -6.65 44.78 1.12
N GLY A 4 -6.45 43.78 0.24
CA GLY A 4 -5.41 42.75 0.42
C GLY A 4 -4.00 43.15 -0.06
N THR A 5 -3.88 44.11 -0.98
CA THR A 5 -2.59 44.50 -1.58
C THR A 5 -1.75 45.40 -0.67
N SER A 6 -2.36 46.17 0.25
CA SER A 6 -1.61 47.12 1.09
C SER A 6 -0.88 46.47 2.27
N GLN A 7 -1.38 45.35 2.80
CA GLN A 7 -0.73 44.65 3.92
C GLN A 7 0.48 43.83 3.47
N VAL A 8 0.42 43.21 2.29
CA VAL A 8 1.57 42.50 1.71
C VAL A 8 2.67 43.49 1.32
N ALA A 9 2.31 44.63 0.71
CA ALA A 9 3.27 45.68 0.38
C ALA A 9 3.94 46.28 1.62
N ARG A 10 3.19 46.52 2.70
CA ARG A 10 3.76 46.96 3.99
C ARG A 10 4.66 45.91 4.62
N PHE A 11 4.25 44.64 4.63
CA PHE A 11 5.10 43.55 5.15
C PHE A 11 6.44 43.45 4.40
N VAL A 12 6.41 43.57 3.06
CA VAL A 12 7.61 43.54 2.21
C VAL A 12 8.49 44.79 2.43
N LEU A 13 7.91 45.96 2.66
CA LEU A 13 8.65 47.18 3.00
C LEU A 13 9.28 47.11 4.40
N ASP A 14 8.53 46.66 5.40
CA ASP A 14 8.98 46.55 6.79
C ASP A 14 10.03 45.43 6.99
N HIS A 15 10.05 44.43 6.09
CA HIS A 15 10.98 43.30 6.12
C HIS A 15 11.86 43.24 4.87
N ALA A 16 12.05 44.36 4.16
CA ALA A 16 12.76 44.41 2.88
C ALA A 16 14.17 43.80 2.96
N PHE A 17 14.84 43.95 4.11
CA PHE A 17 16.15 43.36 4.35
C PHE A 17 16.07 41.82 4.48
N ALA A 18 15.05 41.28 5.17
CA ALA A 18 14.87 39.84 5.33
C ALA A 18 14.40 39.18 4.03
N VAL A 19 13.46 39.81 3.30
CA VAL A 19 12.99 39.35 1.99
C VAL A 19 14.11 39.43 0.94
N GLY A 20 14.88 40.52 0.93
CA GLY A 20 16.07 40.68 0.10
C GLY A 20 17.16 39.67 0.42
N SER A 21 17.41 39.41 1.70
CA SER A 21 18.36 38.39 2.16
C SER A 21 17.91 36.99 1.75
N PHE A 22 16.62 36.67 1.87
CA PHE A 22 16.08 35.38 1.43
C PHE A 22 16.19 35.20 -0.08
N ALA A 23 15.92 36.25 -0.86
CA ALA A 23 16.06 36.25 -2.32
C ALA A 23 17.53 36.12 -2.75
N VAL A 24 18.45 36.82 -2.09
CA VAL A 24 19.89 36.78 -2.38
C VAL A 24 20.50 35.45 -1.97
N VAL A 25 20.16 34.90 -0.80
CA VAL A 25 20.58 33.55 -0.38
C VAL A 25 20.01 32.50 -1.34
N SER A 26 18.74 32.64 -1.76
CA SER A 26 18.14 31.76 -2.77
C SER A 26 18.89 31.89 -4.11
N LEU A 27 19.25 33.09 -4.56
CA LEU A 27 19.98 33.31 -5.80
C LEU A 27 21.43 32.79 -5.74
N ILE A 28 22.14 33.00 -4.62
CA ILE A 28 23.50 32.48 -4.39
C ILE A 28 23.48 30.95 -4.31
N PHE A 29 22.47 30.37 -3.65
CA PHE A 29 22.27 28.92 -3.61
C PHE A 29 21.90 28.37 -4.99
N VAL A 30 21.09 29.08 -5.78
CA VAL A 30 20.75 28.74 -7.18
C VAL A 30 21.98 28.77 -8.08
N PHE A 31 22.85 29.78 -7.97
CA PHE A 31 24.11 29.84 -8.70
C PHE A 31 25.10 28.75 -8.26
N SER A 32 25.10 28.40 -6.98
CA SER A 32 25.92 27.31 -6.43
C SER A 32 25.42 25.92 -6.86
N CYS A 33 24.10 25.75 -7.01
CA CYS A 33 23.46 24.52 -7.49
C CYS A 33 23.55 24.34 -9.02
N ARG A 34 23.80 25.41 -9.79
CA ARG A 34 23.94 25.37 -11.26
C ARG A 34 25.32 24.88 -11.74
N ARG A 35 26.31 24.72 -10.85
CA ARG A 35 27.60 24.10 -11.20
C ARG A 35 27.42 22.58 -11.33
N SER A 36 27.05 22.12 -12.53
CA SER A 36 27.02 20.70 -12.87
C SER A 36 28.42 20.12 -12.66
N ARG A 37 28.55 19.21 -11.68
CA ARG A 37 29.76 18.39 -11.52
C ARG A 37 29.68 17.24 -12.53
N ARG A 38 30.80 16.86 -13.15
CA ARG A 38 30.89 15.81 -14.20
C ARG A 38 30.24 14.45 -13.85
N HIS A 39 29.94 14.19 -12.57
CA HIS A 39 29.36 12.94 -12.07
C HIS A 39 28.01 13.11 -11.37
N GLU A 40 27.35 14.26 -11.53
CA GLU A 40 26.04 14.50 -10.93
C GLU A 40 24.91 14.11 -11.90
N PRO A 41 23.81 13.48 -11.43
CA PRO A 41 22.68 13.17 -12.29
C PRO A 41 22.05 14.41 -12.95
N PRO A 42 21.50 14.28 -14.17
CA PRO A 42 20.69 15.31 -14.81
C PRO A 42 19.57 15.80 -13.90
N SER A 43 19.28 17.09 -13.93
CA SER A 43 18.24 17.70 -13.09
C SER A 43 16.92 17.82 -13.85
N LEU A 44 15.81 17.51 -13.21
CA LEU A 44 14.48 17.87 -13.71
C LEU A 44 14.33 19.39 -13.66
N ALA A 45 13.88 19.97 -14.77
CA ALA A 45 13.72 21.43 -14.88
C ALA A 45 12.80 21.97 -13.79
N ASP A 46 13.20 23.07 -13.16
CA ASP A 46 12.46 23.75 -12.09
C ASP A 46 12.32 25.22 -12.49
N ALA A 47 11.08 25.69 -12.72
CA ALA A 47 10.85 27.04 -13.19
C ALA A 47 11.19 28.06 -12.10
N ILE A 48 10.78 27.77 -10.87
CA ILE A 48 11.19 28.47 -9.65
C ILE A 48 11.92 27.45 -8.77
N PRO A 49 13.24 27.62 -8.56
CA PRO A 49 14.05 26.67 -7.81
C PRO A 49 13.44 26.29 -6.46
N PHE A 50 13.36 24.99 -6.18
CA PHE A 50 12.80 24.40 -4.96
C PHE A 50 11.28 24.56 -4.80
N ILE A 51 10.60 25.28 -5.70
CA ILE A 51 9.17 25.58 -5.57
C ILE A 51 8.36 24.84 -6.63
N SER A 52 8.70 24.93 -7.92
CA SER A 52 7.82 24.39 -8.96
C SER A 52 7.74 22.86 -8.91
N ASN A 53 8.88 22.20 -8.74
CA ASN A 53 8.94 20.75 -8.53
C ASN A 53 8.20 20.33 -7.25
N THR A 54 8.38 21.06 -6.15
CA THR A 54 7.72 20.80 -4.86
C THR A 54 6.21 20.91 -4.97
N TYR A 55 5.73 22.01 -5.53
CA TYR A 55 4.30 22.26 -5.71
C TYR A 55 3.68 21.15 -6.56
N GLN A 56 4.24 20.87 -7.74
CA GLN A 56 3.72 19.83 -8.60
C GLN A 56 3.79 18.44 -7.96
N TYR A 57 4.89 18.10 -7.28
CA TYR A 57 5.03 16.82 -6.58
C TYR A 57 3.95 16.65 -5.49
N MET A 58 3.58 17.74 -4.79
CA MET A 58 2.59 17.70 -3.71
C MET A 58 1.14 17.79 -4.19
N THR A 59 0.86 18.43 -5.32
CA THR A 59 -0.51 18.67 -5.79
C THR A 59 -0.93 17.84 -7.00
N ASP A 60 0.03 17.37 -7.81
CA ASP A 60 -0.20 16.62 -9.05
C ASP A 60 1.00 15.68 -9.34
N LEU A 61 1.12 14.65 -8.50
CA LEU A 61 2.23 13.71 -8.59
C LEU A 61 2.20 12.89 -9.88
N GLN A 62 1.03 12.68 -10.50
CA GLN A 62 0.92 11.96 -11.77
C GLN A 62 1.56 12.75 -12.90
N SER A 63 1.21 14.03 -13.08
CA SER A 63 1.84 14.88 -14.10
C SER A 63 3.33 15.08 -13.83
N PHE A 64 3.72 15.24 -12.55
CA PHE A 64 5.13 15.27 -12.16
C PHE A 64 5.85 14.00 -12.62
N THR A 65 5.27 12.83 -12.34
CA THR A 65 5.89 11.55 -12.67
C THR A 65 5.92 11.29 -14.17
N LYS A 66 4.93 11.74 -14.95
CA LYS A 66 4.97 11.70 -16.42
C LYS A 66 6.13 12.54 -16.97
N ARG A 67 6.34 13.75 -16.42
CA ARG A 67 7.47 14.62 -16.77
C ARG A 67 8.81 13.98 -16.39
N ALA A 68 8.89 13.37 -15.21
CA ALA A 68 10.08 12.65 -14.77
C ALA A 68 10.36 11.41 -15.63
N SER A 69 9.33 10.66 -16.03
CA SER A 69 9.44 9.51 -16.94
C SER A 69 10.02 9.92 -18.29
N HIS A 70 9.58 11.07 -18.85
CA HIS A 70 10.18 11.59 -20.08
C HIS A 70 11.67 11.91 -19.92
N ALA A 71 12.08 12.53 -18.80
CA ALA A 71 13.50 12.76 -18.52
C ALA A 71 14.27 11.44 -18.37
N LEU A 72 13.68 10.47 -17.65
CA LEU A 72 14.24 9.15 -17.46
C LEU A 72 14.28 8.33 -18.77
N SER A 73 13.55 8.68 -19.83
CA SER A 73 13.70 7.99 -21.13
C SER A 73 15.14 8.10 -21.69
N ARG A 74 15.90 9.12 -21.27
CA ARG A 74 17.26 9.43 -21.73
C ARG A 74 18.36 9.05 -20.72
N THR A 75 18.00 8.71 -19.48
CA THR A 75 18.95 8.39 -18.41
C THR A 75 18.27 7.57 -17.31
N ASP A 76 19.01 6.76 -16.56
CA ASP A 76 18.43 5.91 -15.52
C ASP A 76 18.26 6.61 -14.17
N VAL A 77 18.80 7.83 -14.01
CA VAL A 77 18.71 8.63 -12.78
C VAL A 77 18.40 10.09 -13.11
N VAL A 78 17.37 10.66 -12.48
CA VAL A 78 17.07 12.11 -12.54
C VAL A 78 17.00 12.71 -11.16
N LYS A 79 17.63 13.87 -10.97
CA LYS A 79 17.68 14.63 -9.72
C LYS A 79 16.62 15.73 -9.73
N PHE A 80 15.98 15.97 -8.60
CA PHE A 80 15.15 17.16 -8.37
C PHE A 80 15.14 17.50 -6.88
N TYR A 81 14.37 18.53 -6.52
CA TYR A 81 14.25 18.98 -5.15
C TYR A 81 12.78 19.07 -4.72
N ILE A 82 12.51 18.67 -3.48
CA ILE A 82 11.26 18.90 -2.76
C ILE A 82 11.59 19.81 -1.56
N GLY A 83 11.27 21.09 -1.68
CA GLY A 83 11.86 22.14 -0.85
C GLY A 83 13.39 22.04 -0.91
N PRO A 84 14.10 22.07 0.23
CA PRO A 84 15.56 21.87 0.25
C PRO A 84 15.99 20.41 0.10
N MET A 85 15.05 19.45 0.14
CA MET A 85 15.36 18.03 0.13
C MET A 85 15.73 17.59 -1.29
N ARG A 86 16.94 17.04 -1.44
CA ARG A 86 17.37 16.45 -2.71
C ARG A 86 16.76 15.06 -2.89
N VAL A 87 16.24 14.81 -4.09
CA VAL A 87 15.62 13.54 -4.47
C VAL A 87 16.20 13.06 -5.80
N TYR A 88 16.42 11.75 -5.89
CA TYR A 88 16.79 11.05 -7.11
C TYR A 88 15.68 10.06 -7.47
N PHE A 89 15.07 10.22 -8.63
CA PHE A 89 14.25 9.17 -9.23
C PHE A 89 15.13 8.24 -10.05
N VAL A 90 14.86 6.95 -9.93
CA VAL A 90 15.52 5.92 -10.73
C VAL A 90 14.53 5.04 -11.45
N LYS A 91 14.93 4.49 -12.59
CA LYS A 91 14.18 3.49 -13.35
C LYS A 91 15.02 2.25 -13.63
N GLY A 92 14.37 1.20 -14.10
CA GLY A 92 15.01 -0.04 -14.54
C GLY A 92 15.28 -1.02 -13.39
N GLY A 93 15.18 -2.32 -13.71
CA GLY A 93 15.29 -3.38 -12.72
C GLY A 93 16.64 -3.44 -11.99
N GLU A 94 17.74 -3.02 -12.63
CA GLU A 94 19.06 -2.95 -11.99
C GLU A 94 19.11 -1.92 -10.88
N SER A 95 18.58 -0.71 -11.11
CA SER A 95 18.47 0.35 -10.10
C SER A 95 17.65 -0.11 -8.91
N VAL A 96 16.50 -0.73 -9.18
CA VAL A 96 15.58 -1.24 -8.16
C VAL A 96 16.25 -2.35 -7.35
N GLN A 97 16.96 -3.27 -8.01
CA GLN A 97 17.70 -4.32 -7.33
C GLN A 97 18.85 -3.77 -6.47
N ALA A 98 19.59 -2.77 -6.96
CA ALA A 98 20.62 -2.08 -6.19
C ALA A 98 20.02 -1.41 -4.94
N MET A 99 18.85 -0.76 -5.07
CA MET A 99 18.13 -0.17 -3.94
C MET A 99 17.80 -1.18 -2.83
N PHE A 100 17.53 -2.43 -3.19
CA PHE A 100 17.17 -3.47 -2.24
C PHE A 100 18.38 -4.19 -1.62
N ARG A 101 19.52 -4.23 -2.32
CA ARG A 101 20.74 -4.90 -1.85
C ARG A 101 21.60 -4.02 -0.94
N LEU A 102 21.66 -2.71 -1.18
CA LEU A 102 22.57 -1.78 -0.50
C LEU A 102 22.07 -1.31 0.87
N SER A 103 21.68 -2.21 1.77
CA SER A 103 21.07 -1.88 3.07
C SER A 103 21.99 -1.17 4.07
N ASN A 104 23.30 -1.21 3.86
CA ASN A 104 24.31 -0.46 4.62
C ASN A 104 24.52 0.98 4.13
N VAL A 105 24.02 1.30 2.94
CA VAL A 105 24.15 2.62 2.28
C VAL A 105 22.80 3.31 2.14
N LEU A 106 21.72 2.52 2.10
CA LEU A 106 20.35 2.95 1.89
C LEU A 106 19.46 2.50 3.07
N SER A 107 18.74 3.45 3.65
CA SER A 107 17.90 3.25 4.83
C SER A 107 16.45 3.64 4.57
N SER A 108 15.49 2.96 5.18
CA SER A 108 14.06 3.34 5.16
C SER A 108 13.61 4.07 6.43
N ASP A 109 14.51 4.24 7.39
CA ASP A 109 14.26 4.76 8.75
C ASP A 109 13.61 6.12 8.71
N LYS A 110 14.16 7.06 7.92
CA LYS A 110 13.64 8.42 7.81
C LYS A 110 12.18 8.47 7.38
N PHE A 111 11.80 7.63 6.41
CA PHE A 111 10.41 7.54 5.97
C PHE A 111 9.51 6.94 7.06
N ILE A 112 9.97 5.89 7.75
CA ILE A 112 9.21 5.29 8.85
C ILE A 112 9.02 6.31 9.99
N LEU A 113 10.06 7.06 10.35
CA LEU A 113 9.97 8.12 11.38
C LEU A 113 8.97 9.22 11.00
N MET A 114 8.89 9.60 9.72
CA MET A 114 7.84 10.51 9.23
C MET A 114 6.44 9.93 9.41
N VAL A 115 6.26 8.63 9.15
CA VAL A 115 4.99 7.93 9.38
C VAL A 115 4.64 7.90 10.88
N LEU A 116 5.58 7.53 11.75
CA LEU A 116 5.38 7.53 13.20
C LEU A 116 4.98 8.92 13.70
N LYS A 117 5.70 9.96 13.27
CA LYS A 117 5.44 11.33 13.71
C LYS A 117 4.14 11.89 13.17
N ASN A 118 3.99 11.91 11.86
CA ASN A 118 2.97 12.73 11.22
C ASN A 118 1.67 11.95 10.97
N LEU A 119 1.78 10.70 10.49
CA LEU A 119 0.61 9.88 10.18
C LEU A 119 0.01 9.24 11.42
N GLN A 120 0.84 8.70 12.32
CA GLN A 120 0.38 8.09 13.57
C GLN A 120 0.17 9.12 14.68
N GLY A 121 0.86 10.25 14.61
CA GLY A 121 0.80 11.30 15.63
C GLY A 121 1.63 10.99 16.87
N ALA A 122 2.70 10.19 16.78
CA ALA A 122 3.54 9.85 17.92
C ALA A 122 4.18 11.10 18.57
N SER A 123 4.43 11.01 19.88
CA SER A 123 5.15 12.06 20.62
C SER A 123 6.63 12.10 20.24
N GLU A 124 7.28 13.23 20.46
CA GLU A 124 8.74 13.33 20.26
C GLU A 124 9.52 12.36 21.16
N GLU A 125 8.99 12.03 22.33
CA GLU A 125 9.58 11.05 23.26
C GLU A 125 9.57 9.63 22.67
N ASP A 126 8.43 9.17 22.15
CA ASP A 126 8.35 7.85 21.52
C ASP A 126 9.19 7.79 20.24
N ILE A 127 9.24 8.89 19.47
CA ILE A 127 10.11 8.99 18.29
C ILE A 127 11.58 8.91 18.70
N ALA A 128 11.98 9.57 19.79
CA ALA A 128 13.35 9.56 20.28
C ALA A 128 13.83 8.13 20.60
N LYS A 129 12.97 7.24 21.08
CA LYS A 129 13.30 5.82 21.30
C LYS A 129 13.80 5.13 20.01
N PHE A 130 13.12 5.36 18.89
CA PHE A 130 13.56 4.84 17.58
C PHE A 130 14.76 5.58 17.00
N VAL A 131 14.85 6.90 17.18
CA VAL A 131 16.00 7.68 16.71
C VAL A 131 17.28 7.24 17.42
N ASN A 132 17.21 6.96 18.73
CA ASN A 132 18.35 6.59 19.54
C ASN A 132 18.77 5.12 19.36
N ASP A 133 17.89 4.26 18.87
CA ASP A 133 18.25 2.89 18.50
C ASP A 133 19.05 2.87 17.18
N LYS A 134 20.37 2.67 17.28
CA LYS A 134 21.25 2.45 16.12
C LYS A 134 21.65 1.00 15.94
N SER A 135 21.05 0.07 16.68
CA SER A 135 21.36 -1.36 16.61
C SER A 135 20.89 -2.03 15.30
N GLY A 136 20.03 -1.37 14.52
CA GLY A 136 19.55 -1.85 13.23
C GLY A 136 18.47 -2.94 13.30
N ARG A 137 17.98 -3.38 12.13
CA ARG A 137 16.83 -4.30 11.98
C ARG A 137 17.19 -5.79 11.85
N LEU A 138 18.48 -6.10 11.68
CA LEU A 138 18.93 -7.48 11.44
C LEU A 138 19.07 -8.23 12.75
N LYS A 139 19.06 -9.58 12.69
CA LYS A 139 19.28 -10.43 13.87
C LYS A 139 20.59 -10.07 14.57
N THR A 140 21.67 -9.96 13.81
CA THR A 140 22.94 -9.42 14.29
C THR A 140 22.82 -7.88 14.43
N PRO A 141 23.13 -7.31 15.62
CA PRO A 141 23.20 -5.87 15.79
C PRO A 141 24.21 -5.21 14.84
N ALA A 142 24.01 -3.93 14.56
CA ALA A 142 24.99 -3.12 13.87
C ALA A 142 26.31 -3.03 14.67
N PRO A 143 27.46 -2.84 14.01
CA PRO A 143 28.75 -2.70 14.70
C PRO A 143 28.71 -1.63 15.79
N GLY A 144 29.21 -1.97 16.98
CA GLY A 144 29.20 -1.10 18.18
C GLY A 144 27.93 -1.18 19.03
N TRP A 145 26.96 -2.02 18.65
CA TRP A 145 25.69 -2.24 19.37
C TRP A 145 25.48 -3.69 19.77
N GLU A 146 26.54 -4.50 19.79
CA GLU A 146 26.51 -5.95 20.04
C GLU A 146 25.96 -6.29 21.43
N ASN A 147 26.20 -5.42 22.41
CA ASN A 147 25.79 -5.62 23.80
C ASN A 147 24.35 -5.17 24.08
N VAL A 148 23.63 -4.61 23.10
CA VAL A 148 22.25 -4.18 23.30
C VAL A 148 21.31 -5.39 23.24
N PRO A 149 20.59 -5.70 24.33
CA PRO A 149 19.68 -6.84 24.37
C PRO A 149 18.59 -6.73 23.30
N GLN A 150 18.19 -7.86 22.70
CA GLN A 150 17.26 -7.87 21.55
C GLN A 150 15.94 -7.19 21.85
N GLU A 151 15.41 -7.37 23.05
CA GLU A 151 14.16 -6.79 23.52
C GLU A 151 14.19 -5.26 23.59
N ARG A 152 15.38 -4.64 23.69
CA ARG A 152 15.57 -3.18 23.70
C ARG A 152 15.86 -2.59 22.32
N ARG A 153 15.88 -3.42 21.27
CA ARG A 153 16.14 -3.00 19.88
C ARG A 153 14.81 -2.74 19.16
N TYR A 154 14.33 -1.51 19.22
CA TYR A 154 13.04 -1.08 18.66
C TYR A 154 12.90 -1.42 17.17
N TRP A 155 13.93 -1.16 16.37
CA TRP A 155 13.89 -1.43 14.92
C TRP A 155 13.84 -2.93 14.62
N TYR A 156 14.66 -3.72 15.33
CA TYR A 156 14.69 -5.17 15.19
C TYR A 156 13.36 -5.78 15.60
N THR A 157 12.84 -5.45 16.78
CA THR A 157 11.64 -6.10 17.32
C THR A 157 10.38 -5.76 16.51
N LEU A 158 10.21 -4.48 16.11
CA LEU A 158 9.12 -4.07 15.21
C LEU A 158 9.14 -4.88 13.91
N HIS A 159 10.32 -5.04 13.30
CA HIS A 159 10.48 -5.79 12.06
C HIS A 159 10.24 -7.30 12.28
N HIS A 160 10.81 -7.87 13.34
CA HIS A 160 10.77 -9.30 13.62
C HIS A 160 9.36 -9.79 13.97
N VAL A 161 8.60 -9.02 14.76
CA VAL A 161 7.19 -9.35 15.07
C VAL A 161 6.37 -9.41 13.78
N ALA A 162 6.58 -8.48 12.85
CA ALA A 162 5.87 -8.48 11.57
C ALA A 162 6.25 -9.68 10.68
N ILE A 163 7.54 -9.95 10.49
CA ILE A 163 7.99 -11.06 9.63
C ILE A 163 7.54 -12.43 10.19
N THR A 164 7.73 -12.66 11.48
CA THR A 164 7.41 -13.95 12.11
C THR A 164 5.90 -14.24 12.10
N ASN A 165 5.04 -13.21 12.15
CA ASN A 165 3.59 -13.40 12.28
C ASN A 165 2.79 -13.08 11.00
N LEU A 166 3.41 -12.55 9.94
CA LEU A 166 2.70 -12.22 8.70
C LEU A 166 3.34 -12.81 7.44
N THR A 167 4.66 -13.04 7.43
CA THR A 167 5.36 -13.55 6.25
C THR A 167 5.44 -15.08 6.21
N GLN A 168 5.36 -15.74 7.37
CA GLN A 168 5.32 -17.20 7.45
C GLN A 168 3.97 -17.75 6.99
N SER A 169 3.98 -18.93 6.35
CA SER A 169 2.79 -19.53 5.74
C SER A 169 1.68 -19.84 6.74
N GLU A 170 2.00 -20.38 7.92
CA GLU A 170 0.99 -20.78 8.90
C GLU A 170 0.20 -19.57 9.44
N PRO A 171 0.81 -18.50 9.98
CA PRO A 171 0.07 -17.31 10.41
C PRO A 171 -0.74 -16.66 9.28
N ALA A 172 -0.17 -16.56 8.07
CA ALA A 172 -0.88 -16.01 6.91
C ALA A 172 -2.12 -16.85 6.53
N ASN A 173 -1.99 -18.17 6.54
CA ASN A 173 -3.10 -19.09 6.27
C ASN A 173 -4.18 -19.00 7.34
N HIS A 174 -3.80 -18.83 8.62
CA HIS A 174 -4.76 -18.62 9.70
C HIS A 174 -5.55 -17.32 9.49
N LEU A 175 -4.87 -16.21 9.17
CA LEU A 175 -5.51 -14.94 8.85
C LEU A 175 -6.50 -15.10 7.69
N THR A 176 -6.09 -15.77 6.61
CA THR A 176 -6.97 -16.07 5.46
C THR A 176 -8.18 -16.89 5.86
N LYS A 177 -8.01 -17.92 6.71
CA LYS A 177 -9.13 -18.73 7.19
C LYS A 177 -10.14 -17.88 7.97
N MET A 178 -9.65 -17.00 8.85
CA MET A 178 -10.52 -16.10 9.62
C MET A 178 -11.18 -15.05 8.75
N PHE A 179 -10.45 -14.45 7.81
CA PHE A 179 -11.00 -13.54 6.80
C PHE A 179 -12.11 -14.21 6.00
N GLY A 180 -11.83 -15.40 5.45
CA GLY A 180 -12.80 -16.17 4.68
C GLY A 180 -14.07 -16.46 5.48
N ARG A 181 -13.95 -16.82 6.77
CA ARG A 181 -15.10 -17.00 7.66
C ARG A 181 -15.94 -15.74 7.82
N PHE A 182 -15.31 -14.59 8.11
CA PHE A 182 -16.05 -13.34 8.33
C PHE A 182 -16.67 -12.79 7.04
N PHE A 183 -15.94 -12.90 5.93
CA PHE A 183 -16.42 -12.40 4.65
C PHE A 183 -17.52 -13.29 4.08
N ASP A 184 -17.41 -14.62 4.21
CA ASP A 184 -18.47 -15.56 3.89
C ASP A 184 -19.77 -15.23 4.66
N ALA A 185 -19.67 -15.00 5.97
CA ALA A 185 -20.81 -14.58 6.79
C ALA A 185 -21.38 -13.19 6.38
N ALA A 186 -20.54 -12.28 5.88
CA ALA A 186 -21.01 -10.99 5.37
C ALA A 186 -21.79 -11.17 4.06
N LEU A 187 -21.32 -12.05 3.16
CA LEU A 187 -22.00 -12.37 1.90
C LEU A 187 -23.30 -13.17 2.11
N GLU A 188 -23.37 -14.03 3.15
CA GLU A 188 -24.58 -14.79 3.51
C GLU A 188 -25.79 -13.91 3.84
N LYS A 189 -25.57 -12.65 4.24
CA LYS A 189 -26.62 -11.66 4.48
C LYS A 189 -27.41 -11.33 3.21
N GLN A 190 -26.86 -11.60 2.02
CA GLN A 190 -27.57 -11.42 0.76
C GLN A 190 -28.63 -12.52 0.57
N PRO A 191 -29.84 -12.18 0.11
CA PRO A 191 -30.92 -13.17 -0.06
C PRO A 191 -30.55 -14.20 -1.14
N LEU A 192 -30.77 -15.49 -0.83
CA LEU A 192 -30.52 -16.58 -1.76
C LEU A 192 -31.53 -16.52 -2.92
N GLY A 193 -31.05 -16.66 -4.16
CA GLY A 193 -31.90 -16.74 -5.36
C GLY A 193 -32.59 -15.43 -5.77
N GLN A 194 -32.44 -14.34 -5.01
CA GLN A 194 -33.05 -13.04 -5.32
C GLN A 194 -32.03 -12.06 -5.89
N TRP A 195 -32.46 -11.28 -6.87
CA TRP A 195 -31.65 -10.17 -7.38
C TRP A 195 -31.70 -8.99 -6.41
N SER A 196 -30.54 -8.44 -6.08
CA SER A 196 -30.42 -7.17 -5.35
C SER A 196 -29.43 -6.25 -6.06
N THR A 197 -29.50 -4.94 -5.75
CA THR A 197 -28.61 -3.93 -6.33
C THR A 197 -27.60 -3.47 -5.29
N ILE A 198 -26.33 -3.39 -5.67
CA ILE A 198 -25.23 -2.94 -4.81
C ILE A 198 -24.31 -1.98 -5.58
N ARG A 199 -23.47 -1.28 -4.83
CA ARG A 199 -22.30 -0.57 -5.38
C ARG A 199 -21.06 -1.35 -4.94
N LEU A 200 -20.23 -1.78 -5.89
CA LEU A 200 -19.20 -2.78 -5.65
C LEU A 200 -18.13 -2.27 -4.69
N PHE A 201 -17.58 -1.08 -4.93
CA PHE A 201 -16.51 -0.53 -4.13
C PHE A 201 -17.00 -0.20 -2.72
N ASP A 202 -18.19 0.37 -2.58
CA ASP A 202 -18.85 0.58 -1.29
C ASP A 202 -19.02 -0.72 -0.50
N LEU A 203 -19.47 -1.79 -1.17
CA LEU A 203 -19.62 -3.11 -0.57
C LEU A 203 -18.29 -3.68 -0.11
N LEU A 204 -17.24 -3.61 -0.93
CA LEU A 204 -15.91 -4.10 -0.55
C LEU A 204 -15.31 -3.27 0.59
N ARG A 205 -15.44 -1.95 0.56
CA ARG A 205 -14.98 -1.07 1.65
C ARG A 205 -15.64 -1.40 2.99
N ARG A 206 -16.92 -1.75 2.99
CA ARG A 206 -17.65 -2.15 4.19
C ARG A 206 -17.37 -3.62 4.55
N ASP A 207 -17.78 -4.55 3.70
CA ASP A 207 -17.89 -5.97 4.06
C ASP A 207 -16.54 -6.68 3.98
N MET A 208 -15.74 -6.44 2.94
CA MET A 208 -14.37 -6.98 2.87
C MET A 208 -13.49 -6.29 3.92
N GLY A 209 -13.60 -4.95 4.05
CA GLY A 209 -12.81 -4.18 5.02
C GLY A 209 -13.07 -4.53 6.49
N GLU A 210 -14.33 -4.71 6.89
CA GLU A 210 -14.65 -5.21 8.22
C GLU A 210 -14.18 -6.64 8.45
N SER A 211 -14.26 -7.50 7.43
CA SER A 211 -13.85 -8.91 7.56
C SER A 211 -12.34 -9.02 7.74
N ALA A 212 -11.56 -8.23 7.02
CA ALA A 212 -10.12 -8.12 7.17
C ALA A 212 -9.74 -7.57 8.55
N LEU A 213 -10.44 -6.52 9.02
CA LEU A 213 -10.25 -5.96 10.35
C LEU A 213 -10.55 -7.00 11.45
N LYS A 214 -11.64 -7.76 11.33
CA LYS A 214 -11.99 -8.83 12.28
C LYS A 214 -10.96 -9.95 12.29
N ALA A 215 -10.49 -10.36 11.11
CA ALA A 215 -9.47 -11.40 10.97
C ALA A 215 -8.15 -10.98 11.62
N MET A 216 -7.69 -9.76 11.35
CA MET A 216 -6.41 -9.28 11.88
C MET A 216 -6.49 -8.87 13.34
N SER A 217 -7.55 -8.15 13.74
CA SER A 217 -7.59 -7.37 14.98
C SER A 217 -8.72 -7.72 15.94
N GLY A 218 -9.50 -8.75 15.64
CA GLY A 218 -10.57 -9.24 16.52
C GLY A 218 -11.89 -8.51 16.29
N THR A 219 -12.95 -8.97 16.94
CA THR A 219 -14.30 -8.40 16.79
C THR A 219 -14.55 -7.22 17.74
N LYS A 220 -13.85 -7.16 18.88
CA LYS A 220 -14.15 -6.22 19.96
C LYS A 220 -13.97 -4.74 19.57
N VAL A 221 -13.08 -4.44 18.62
CA VAL A 221 -12.93 -3.06 18.11
C VAL A 221 -14.21 -2.56 17.44
N LEU A 222 -14.89 -3.40 16.65
CA LEU A 222 -16.13 -3.04 15.96
C LEU A 222 -17.35 -3.16 16.88
N GLU A 223 -17.34 -4.07 17.85
CA GLU A 223 -18.39 -4.13 18.88
C GLU A 223 -18.40 -2.86 19.75
N MET A 224 -17.21 -2.34 20.08
CA MET A 224 -17.08 -1.10 20.86
C MET A 224 -17.32 0.15 20.01
N HIS A 225 -16.85 0.12 18.75
CA HIS A 225 -16.97 1.23 17.83
C HIS A 225 -17.53 0.76 16.48
N PRO A 226 -18.86 0.65 16.33
CA PRO A 226 -19.47 0.24 15.07
C PRO A 226 -19.11 1.12 13.87
N GLY A 227 -18.81 2.41 14.10
CA GLY A 227 -18.35 3.36 13.08
C GLY A 227 -16.84 3.33 12.80
N TYR A 228 -16.08 2.39 13.35
CA TYR A 228 -14.60 2.37 13.23
C TYR A 228 -14.14 2.25 11.77
N ILE A 229 -14.76 1.37 10.99
CA ILE A 229 -14.37 1.16 9.59
C ILE A 229 -14.67 2.40 8.73
N GLU A 230 -15.79 3.09 8.97
CA GLU A 230 -16.12 4.34 8.28
C GLU A 230 -15.13 5.44 8.64
N GLN A 231 -14.79 5.58 9.92
CA GLN A 231 -13.79 6.54 10.37
C GLN A 231 -12.40 6.23 9.80
N PHE A 232 -12.05 4.94 9.70
CA PHE A 232 -10.82 4.51 9.05
C PHE A 232 -10.77 4.96 7.59
N TRP A 233 -11.84 4.81 6.85
CA TRP A 233 -11.95 5.26 5.47
C TRP A 233 -11.84 6.78 5.29
N ARG A 234 -12.29 7.56 6.27
CA ARG A 234 -12.05 9.02 6.29
C ARG A 234 -10.58 9.34 6.51
N PHE A 235 -9.94 8.65 7.46
CA PHE A 235 -8.50 8.76 7.71
C PHE A 235 -7.66 8.34 6.49
N ASP A 236 -7.97 7.22 5.85
CA ASP A 236 -7.31 6.73 4.64
C ASP A 236 -7.27 7.81 3.54
N SER A 237 -8.40 8.48 3.29
CA SER A 237 -8.51 9.53 2.26
C SER A 237 -7.63 10.75 2.47
N VAL A 238 -7.04 10.91 3.67
CA VAL A 238 -6.17 12.02 4.03
C VAL A 238 -4.78 11.57 4.50
N ALA A 239 -4.53 10.26 4.55
CA ALA A 239 -3.31 9.68 5.12
C ALA A 239 -2.05 10.22 4.44
N PHE A 240 -2.02 10.27 3.11
CA PHE A 240 -0.86 10.77 2.37
C PHE A 240 -0.57 12.26 2.64
N GLN A 241 -1.62 13.09 2.80
CA GLN A 241 -1.47 14.49 3.16
C GLN A 241 -0.84 14.67 4.55
N LEU A 242 -1.08 13.74 5.46
CA LEU A 242 -0.52 13.76 6.81
C LEU A 242 0.97 13.45 6.82
N VAL A 243 1.47 12.53 5.97
CA VAL A 243 2.88 12.09 5.99
C VAL A 243 3.87 13.24 5.86
N TYR A 244 3.54 14.29 5.10
CA TYR A 244 4.40 15.46 4.91
C TYR A 244 4.44 16.43 6.09
N GLY A 245 3.56 16.27 7.10
CA GLY A 245 3.63 17.04 8.34
C GLY A 245 3.36 18.53 8.18
N LEU A 246 2.45 18.92 7.27
CA LEU A 246 2.02 20.31 7.13
C LEU A 246 1.51 20.88 8.47
N PRO A 247 1.77 22.16 8.80
CA PRO A 247 1.31 22.77 10.03
C PRO A 247 -0.20 22.61 10.24
N ARG A 248 -0.64 22.42 11.49
CA ARG A 248 -2.05 22.15 11.83
C ARG A 248 -3.02 23.21 11.28
N TRP A 249 -2.62 24.47 11.22
CA TRP A 249 -3.44 25.55 10.67
C TRP A 249 -3.64 25.44 9.14
N MET A 250 -2.71 24.83 8.41
CA MET A 250 -2.84 24.51 6.98
C MET A 250 -3.57 23.19 6.72
N ASN A 251 -3.47 22.25 7.66
CA ASN A 251 -3.88 20.86 7.48
C ASN A 251 -4.86 20.36 8.55
N ARG A 252 -5.78 21.24 8.98
CA ARG A 252 -6.63 21.01 10.15
C ARG A 252 -7.53 19.77 9.99
N LYS A 253 -8.25 19.67 8.87
CA LYS A 253 -9.22 18.58 8.65
C LYS A 253 -8.53 17.20 8.62
N PRO A 254 -7.43 16.98 7.87
CA PRO A 254 -6.69 15.73 7.96
C PRO A 254 -6.23 15.36 9.37
N VAL A 255 -5.73 16.33 10.12
CA VAL A 255 -5.31 16.12 11.52
C VAL A 255 -6.50 15.70 12.40
N GLU A 256 -7.66 16.33 12.23
CA GLU A 256 -8.88 15.98 12.98
C GLU A 256 -9.37 14.54 12.68
N GLU A 257 -9.34 14.10 11.42
CA GLU A 257 -9.73 12.74 11.04
C GLU A 257 -8.78 11.68 11.62
N ARG A 258 -7.46 11.95 11.61
CA ARG A 258 -6.46 11.12 12.30
C ARG A 258 -6.68 11.06 13.79
N ASP A 259 -6.82 12.22 14.44
CA ASP A 259 -6.95 12.32 15.89
C ASP A 259 -8.24 11.61 16.37
N LYS A 260 -9.31 11.67 15.57
CA LYS A 260 -10.57 10.97 15.85
C LYS A 260 -10.42 9.45 15.79
N LEU A 261 -9.80 8.91 14.72
CA LEU A 261 -9.53 7.48 14.64
C LEU A 261 -8.63 7.02 15.80
N ASN A 262 -7.57 7.80 16.11
CA ASN A 262 -6.66 7.50 17.21
C ASN A 262 -7.38 7.41 18.56
N ARG A 263 -8.30 8.33 18.87
CA ARG A 263 -9.11 8.27 20.10
C ARG A 263 -9.92 6.98 20.20
N MET A 264 -10.62 6.61 19.14
CA MET A 264 -11.38 5.35 19.10
C MET A 264 -10.47 4.14 19.35
N THR A 265 -9.30 4.11 18.70
CA THR A 265 -8.33 3.03 18.91
C THR A 265 -7.76 3.01 20.33
N ARG A 266 -7.50 4.17 20.94
CA ARG A 266 -7.02 4.28 22.33
C ARG A 266 -8.03 3.74 23.33
N GLU A 267 -9.29 4.13 23.18
CA GLU A 267 -10.40 3.67 24.03
C GLU A 267 -10.52 2.14 23.97
N TYR A 268 -10.52 1.59 22.75
CA TYR A 268 -10.49 0.15 22.52
C TYR A 268 -9.27 -0.52 23.15
N LEU A 269 -8.04 -0.06 22.87
CA LEU A 269 -6.82 -0.69 23.37
C LEU A 269 -6.78 -0.66 24.90
N LYS A 270 -7.15 0.47 25.52
CA LYS A 270 -7.18 0.57 26.99
C LYS A 270 -8.07 -0.51 27.60
N ARG A 271 -9.29 -0.66 27.09
CA ARG A 271 -10.24 -1.68 27.58
C ARG A 271 -9.82 -3.10 27.23
N ALA A 272 -9.22 -3.30 26.06
CA ALA A 272 -8.65 -4.59 25.66
C ALA A 272 -7.55 -5.03 26.65
N PHE A 273 -6.61 -4.15 26.98
CA PHE A 273 -5.54 -4.45 27.93
C PHE A 273 -6.04 -4.70 29.36
N THR A 274 -7.05 -3.97 29.81
CA THR A 274 -7.64 -4.16 31.15
C THR A 274 -8.35 -5.50 31.30
N ASN A 275 -9.04 -5.96 30.24
CA ASN A 275 -9.92 -7.12 30.32
C ASN A 275 -9.30 -8.42 29.82
N PHE A 276 -8.19 -8.36 29.10
CA PHE A 276 -7.54 -9.54 28.53
C PHE A 276 -6.69 -10.26 29.58
N ASP A 277 -6.96 -11.55 29.79
CA ASP A 277 -6.13 -12.40 30.65
C ASP A 277 -4.88 -12.86 29.89
N TRP A 278 -3.76 -12.20 30.16
CA TRP A 278 -2.47 -12.50 29.55
C TRP A 278 -1.87 -13.85 29.96
N ASN A 279 -2.41 -14.49 31.01
CA ASN A 279 -2.01 -15.82 31.46
C ASN A 279 -3.05 -16.90 31.09
N GLY A 280 -4.17 -16.50 30.48
CA GLY A 280 -5.23 -17.38 30.07
C GLY A 280 -4.95 -18.10 28.74
N PRO A 281 -5.83 -19.05 28.34
CA PRO A 281 -5.66 -19.82 27.11
C PRO A 281 -5.64 -18.95 25.84
N ASP A 282 -6.38 -17.84 25.86
CA ASP A 282 -6.47 -16.90 24.74
C ASP A 282 -5.13 -16.20 24.44
N ALA A 283 -4.21 -16.12 25.40
CA ALA A 283 -2.89 -15.53 25.19
C ALA A 283 -2.05 -16.32 24.19
N ALA A 284 -2.24 -17.65 24.13
CA ALA A 284 -1.57 -18.56 23.21
C ALA A 284 -2.41 -18.88 21.95
N ALA A 285 -3.66 -18.42 21.89
CA ALA A 285 -4.54 -18.69 20.76
C ALA A 285 -4.05 -17.99 19.48
N ALA A 286 -4.15 -18.70 18.36
CA ALA A 286 -3.81 -18.15 17.05
C ALA A 286 -4.76 -17.02 16.60
N TRP A 287 -6.01 -17.03 17.10
CA TRP A 287 -6.96 -15.93 17.00
C TRP A 287 -7.91 -15.91 18.21
N GLU A 288 -8.27 -14.72 18.70
CA GLU A 288 -9.32 -14.52 19.71
C GLU A 288 -10.05 -13.17 19.51
N PRO A 289 -11.21 -12.93 20.14
CA PRO A 289 -12.06 -11.76 19.84
C PRO A 289 -11.49 -10.38 20.16
N THR A 290 -10.56 -10.25 21.11
CA THR A 290 -10.10 -8.97 21.67
C THR A 290 -9.08 -8.28 20.78
N PHE A 291 -7.95 -8.93 20.53
CA PHE A 291 -6.84 -8.51 19.68
C PHE A 291 -6.82 -9.23 18.33
N GLY A 292 -7.60 -10.29 18.13
CA GLY A 292 -7.61 -11.04 16.88
C GLY A 292 -6.41 -11.95 16.76
N SER A 293 -5.66 -11.76 15.67
CA SER A 293 -4.48 -12.56 15.33
C SER A 293 -3.34 -12.41 16.33
N THR A 294 -2.47 -13.42 16.35
CA THR A 294 -1.19 -13.38 17.07
C THR A 294 -0.34 -12.14 16.74
N TYR A 295 -0.35 -11.67 15.48
CA TYR A 295 0.39 -10.47 15.08
C TYR A 295 -0.07 -9.24 15.87
N THR A 296 -1.37 -8.93 15.83
CA THR A 296 -1.94 -7.76 16.50
C THR A 296 -1.75 -7.85 18.02
N ARG A 297 -1.95 -9.04 18.60
CA ARG A 297 -1.72 -9.28 20.03
C ARG A 297 -0.28 -9.01 20.44
N ARG A 298 0.69 -9.57 19.69
CA ARG A 298 2.13 -9.43 19.98
C ARG A 298 2.61 -8.01 19.79
N ILE A 299 2.19 -7.31 18.73
CA ILE A 299 2.62 -5.93 18.52
C ILE A 299 2.03 -4.99 19.58
N ALA A 300 0.76 -5.20 19.96
CA ALA A 300 0.13 -4.44 21.03
C ALA A 300 0.87 -4.66 22.35
N LYS A 301 1.11 -5.93 22.74
CA LYS A 301 1.85 -6.28 23.96
C LYS A 301 3.26 -5.70 23.96
N TRP A 302 3.99 -5.84 22.85
CA TRP A 302 5.34 -5.30 22.74
C TRP A 302 5.37 -3.78 22.94
N LEU A 303 4.46 -3.03 22.31
CA LEU A 303 4.38 -1.58 22.50
C LEU A 303 4.06 -1.22 23.95
N TYR A 304 3.22 -2.01 24.63
CA TYR A 304 2.94 -1.85 26.07
C TYR A 304 4.20 -2.10 26.92
N ASP A 305 4.87 -3.22 26.72
CA ASP A 305 6.05 -3.63 27.50
C ASP A 305 7.25 -2.70 27.27
N MET A 306 7.31 -2.01 26.12
CA MET A 306 8.30 -0.99 25.78
C MET A 306 7.92 0.43 26.28
N ASP A 307 6.90 0.52 27.12
CA ASP A 307 6.43 1.77 27.71
C ASP A 307 6.09 2.84 26.66
N MET A 308 5.52 2.43 25.52
CA MET A 308 5.08 3.37 24.48
C MET A 308 3.80 4.06 24.92
N SER A 309 3.69 5.36 24.62
CA SER A 309 2.50 6.13 24.94
C SER A 309 1.23 5.49 24.35
N GLU A 310 0.07 5.76 24.96
CA GLU A 310 -1.21 5.32 24.39
C GLU A 310 -1.43 5.83 22.96
N GLN A 311 -0.91 7.04 22.67
CA GLN A 311 -1.00 7.66 21.36
C GLN A 311 -0.21 6.87 20.30
N MET A 312 1.03 6.48 20.63
CA MET A 312 1.86 5.64 19.77
C MET A 312 1.26 4.23 19.59
N ARG A 313 0.75 3.62 20.67
CA ARG A 313 0.06 2.33 20.62
C ARG A 313 -1.12 2.32 19.65
N ALA A 314 -1.99 3.32 19.78
CA ALA A 314 -3.11 3.50 18.87
C ALA A 314 -2.67 3.81 17.43
N GLY A 315 -1.67 4.68 17.26
CA GLY A 315 -1.13 5.01 15.94
C GLY A 315 -0.57 3.80 15.19
N CYS A 316 0.20 2.94 15.87
CA CYS A 316 0.69 1.68 15.31
C CYS A 316 -0.46 0.75 14.90
N TYR A 317 -1.48 0.60 15.75
CA TYR A 317 -2.66 -0.20 15.42
C TYR A 317 -3.42 0.35 14.20
N MET A 318 -3.63 1.67 14.13
CA MET A 318 -4.27 2.33 12.97
C MET A 318 -3.51 2.06 11.67
N VAL A 319 -2.18 2.13 11.70
CA VAL A 319 -1.34 1.82 10.52
C VAL A 319 -1.39 0.33 10.17
N GLY A 320 -1.56 -0.56 11.15
CA GLY A 320 -1.90 -1.96 10.90
C GLY A 320 -3.20 -2.10 10.10
N VAL A 321 -4.28 -1.43 10.54
CA VAL A 321 -5.57 -1.41 9.83
C VAL A 321 -5.46 -0.80 8.42
N PHE A 322 -4.65 0.25 8.26
CA PHE A 322 -4.30 0.80 6.95
C PHE A 322 -3.61 -0.24 6.06
N GLY A 323 -2.61 -0.94 6.61
CA GLY A 323 -1.85 -1.96 5.89
C GLY A 323 -2.70 -3.11 5.36
N VAL A 324 -3.74 -3.53 6.09
CA VAL A 324 -4.60 -4.66 5.69
C VAL A 324 -5.67 -4.26 4.67
N ASN A 325 -6.16 -3.02 4.68
CA ASN A 325 -7.34 -2.62 3.90
C ASN A 325 -7.03 -1.72 2.69
N SER A 326 -6.16 -0.72 2.86
CA SER A 326 -5.99 0.37 1.89
C SER A 326 -5.42 -0.07 0.54
N ASN A 327 -4.91 -1.30 0.45
CA ASN A 327 -4.33 -1.84 -0.79
C ASN A 327 -5.18 -2.94 -1.43
N THR A 328 -5.66 -3.90 -0.62
CA THR A 328 -6.33 -5.10 -1.13
C THR A 328 -7.71 -4.80 -1.68
N ILE A 329 -8.43 -3.85 -1.08
CA ILE A 329 -9.77 -3.45 -1.50
C ILE A 329 -9.75 -2.72 -2.85
N PRO A 330 -8.92 -1.69 -3.09
CA PRO A 330 -8.75 -1.10 -4.43
C PRO A 330 -8.40 -2.12 -5.51
N VAL A 331 -7.43 -3.00 -5.25
CA VAL A 331 -6.98 -4.00 -6.24
C VAL A 331 -8.08 -5.01 -6.56
N THR A 332 -8.81 -5.48 -5.55
CA THR A 332 -9.96 -6.37 -5.73
C THR A 332 -11.07 -5.68 -6.53
N THR A 333 -11.31 -4.40 -6.26
CA THR A 333 -12.31 -3.59 -6.97
C THR A 333 -11.95 -3.47 -8.44
N TRP A 334 -10.71 -3.10 -8.76
CA TRP A 334 -10.22 -3.04 -10.13
C TRP A 334 -10.30 -4.38 -10.84
N ALA A 335 -9.85 -5.47 -10.20
CA ALA A 335 -9.94 -6.80 -10.76
C ALA A 335 -11.39 -7.17 -11.12
N MET A 336 -12.34 -6.95 -10.21
CA MET A 336 -13.75 -7.21 -10.49
C MET A 336 -14.30 -6.28 -11.58
N MET A 337 -13.93 -5.00 -11.62
CA MET A 337 -14.35 -4.08 -12.68
C MET A 337 -13.81 -4.49 -14.06
N GLU A 338 -12.56 -4.93 -14.16
CA GLU A 338 -11.99 -5.41 -15.43
C GLU A 338 -12.64 -6.72 -15.88
N VAL A 339 -12.86 -7.65 -14.94
CA VAL A 339 -13.52 -8.93 -15.22
C VAL A 339 -14.97 -8.75 -15.66
N LEU A 340 -15.70 -7.80 -15.07
CA LEU A 340 -17.11 -7.57 -15.41
C LEU A 340 -17.31 -6.85 -16.75
N LYS A 341 -16.26 -6.25 -17.34
CA LYS A 341 -16.33 -5.66 -18.69
C LYS A 341 -16.36 -6.73 -19.79
N ASP A 342 -15.84 -7.93 -19.50
CA ASP A 342 -15.76 -9.04 -20.45
C ASP A 342 -16.49 -10.27 -19.90
N PRO A 343 -17.71 -10.56 -20.40
CA PRO A 343 -18.46 -11.73 -19.99
C PRO A 343 -17.73 -13.06 -20.19
N SER A 344 -16.85 -13.17 -21.20
CA SER A 344 -16.04 -14.38 -21.43
C SER A 344 -15.03 -14.55 -20.30
N LEU A 345 -14.27 -13.49 -19.99
CA LEU A 345 -13.31 -13.49 -18.89
C LEU A 345 -13.98 -13.81 -17.55
N PHE A 346 -15.18 -13.29 -17.29
CA PHE A 346 -15.94 -13.62 -16.09
C PHE A 346 -16.25 -15.13 -16.00
N GLN A 347 -16.71 -15.75 -17.11
CA GLN A 347 -16.97 -17.19 -17.13
C GLN A 347 -15.70 -18.04 -17.03
N ASP A 348 -14.60 -17.61 -17.66
CA ASP A 348 -13.32 -18.30 -17.59
C ASP A 348 -12.77 -18.29 -16.16
N LEU A 349 -12.80 -17.13 -15.47
CA LEU A 349 -12.40 -17.04 -14.07
C LEU A 349 -13.32 -17.80 -13.13
N ARG A 350 -14.63 -17.77 -13.37
CA ARG A 350 -15.59 -18.58 -12.61
C ARG A 350 -15.25 -20.06 -12.75
N SER A 351 -15.04 -20.53 -13.98
CA SER A 351 -14.72 -21.93 -14.27
C SER A 351 -13.38 -22.34 -13.64
N GLU A 352 -12.36 -21.49 -13.77
CA GLU A 352 -11.05 -21.74 -13.16
C GLU A 352 -11.14 -21.79 -11.62
N ALA A 353 -11.84 -20.84 -10.99
CA ALA A 353 -12.02 -20.80 -9.54
C ALA A 353 -12.75 -22.04 -9.00
N LEU A 354 -13.74 -22.57 -9.72
CA LEU A 354 -14.46 -23.79 -9.32
C LEU A 354 -13.54 -25.00 -9.17
N HIS A 355 -12.38 -25.05 -9.84
CA HIS A 355 -11.39 -26.12 -9.63
C HIS A 355 -10.79 -26.14 -8.22
N ALA A 356 -10.81 -25.01 -7.50
CA ALA A 356 -10.34 -24.91 -6.12
C ALA A 356 -11.49 -24.97 -5.10
N LEU A 357 -12.74 -25.11 -5.55
CA LEU A 357 -13.90 -25.17 -4.67
C LEU A 357 -14.11 -26.62 -4.19
N ASN A 358 -14.16 -26.78 -2.87
CA ASN A 358 -14.50 -28.03 -2.20
C ASN A 358 -15.82 -27.90 -1.46
N ALA A 359 -16.38 -29.03 -1.05
CA ALA A 359 -17.50 -29.10 -0.11
C ALA A 359 -17.11 -29.98 1.06
N ASP A 360 -17.41 -29.53 2.27
CA ASP A 360 -17.26 -30.34 3.47
C ASP A 360 -18.20 -31.57 3.37
N PRO A 361 -17.70 -32.80 3.48
CA PRO A 361 -18.51 -34.01 3.25
C PRO A 361 -19.70 -34.16 4.22
N LEU A 362 -19.63 -33.55 5.40
CA LEU A 362 -20.65 -33.70 6.45
C LEU A 362 -21.70 -32.58 6.39
N SER A 363 -21.26 -31.33 6.33
CA SER A 363 -22.13 -30.15 6.34
C SER A 363 -22.56 -29.72 4.94
N GLY A 364 -21.90 -30.20 3.89
CA GLY A 364 -22.08 -29.70 2.53
C GLY A 364 -21.57 -28.27 2.33
N LYS A 365 -21.00 -27.64 3.37
CA LYS A 365 -20.54 -26.25 3.30
C LYS A 365 -19.39 -26.15 2.32
N ARG A 366 -19.55 -25.28 1.33
CA ARG A 366 -18.54 -25.02 0.31
C ARG A 366 -17.43 -24.13 0.86
N PHE A 367 -16.19 -24.43 0.49
CA PHE A 367 -15.02 -23.63 0.85
C PHE A 367 -13.93 -23.75 -0.22
N PHE A 368 -13.07 -22.75 -0.33
CA PHE A 368 -11.94 -22.79 -1.27
C PHE A 368 -10.69 -23.37 -0.63
N ASP A 369 -10.01 -24.27 -1.34
CA ASP A 369 -8.59 -24.52 -1.10
C ASP A 369 -7.80 -23.29 -1.58
N VAL A 370 -7.41 -22.44 -0.64
CA VAL A 370 -6.72 -21.20 -0.95
C VAL A 370 -5.33 -21.46 -1.56
N ALA A 371 -4.64 -22.52 -1.15
CA ALA A 371 -3.31 -22.82 -1.69
C ALA A 371 -3.42 -23.12 -3.19
N LYS A 372 -4.39 -23.95 -3.58
CA LYS A 372 -4.73 -24.22 -4.99
C LYS A 372 -5.24 -22.96 -5.68
N LEU A 373 -6.13 -22.19 -5.05
CA LEU A 373 -6.69 -20.97 -5.63
C LEU A 373 -5.59 -19.96 -6.01
N THR A 374 -4.59 -19.78 -5.15
CA THR A 374 -3.49 -18.85 -5.38
C THR A 374 -2.45 -19.30 -6.41
N SER A 375 -2.56 -20.54 -6.90
CA SER A 375 -1.72 -21.08 -7.99
C SER A 375 -2.44 -21.13 -9.34
N LEU A 376 -3.73 -20.80 -9.40
CA LEU A 376 -4.50 -20.84 -10.64
C LEU A 376 -4.02 -19.75 -11.64
N PRO A 377 -3.70 -20.11 -12.90
CA PRO A 377 -3.03 -19.22 -13.84
C PRO A 377 -3.73 -17.90 -14.13
N LEU A 378 -5.00 -17.93 -14.51
CA LEU A 378 -5.74 -16.75 -14.95
C LEU A 378 -6.06 -15.83 -13.77
N LEU A 379 -6.49 -16.39 -12.63
CA LEU A 379 -6.66 -15.67 -11.37
C LEU A 379 -5.37 -14.94 -10.96
N GLN A 380 -4.22 -15.61 -10.99
CA GLN A 380 -2.93 -14.98 -10.70
C GLN A 380 -2.60 -13.87 -11.68
N SER A 381 -2.84 -14.10 -12.98
CA SER A 381 -2.56 -13.11 -14.02
C SER A 381 -3.40 -11.85 -13.84
N VAL A 382 -4.71 -11.97 -13.61
CA VAL A 382 -5.61 -10.83 -13.36
C VAL A 382 -5.17 -10.05 -12.13
N TYR A 383 -4.83 -10.74 -11.04
CA TYR A 383 -4.33 -10.10 -9.82
C TYR A 383 -3.00 -9.35 -10.05
N VAL A 384 -2.02 -9.96 -10.73
CA VAL A 384 -0.73 -9.32 -11.01
C VAL A 384 -0.89 -8.15 -11.96
N GLU A 385 -1.74 -8.27 -12.99
CA GLU A 385 -2.01 -7.20 -13.94
C GLU A 385 -2.71 -6.00 -13.28
N CYS A 386 -3.66 -6.23 -12.38
CA CYS A 386 -4.29 -5.16 -11.60
C CYS A 386 -3.30 -4.49 -10.65
N MET A 387 -2.43 -5.26 -9.99
CA MET A 387 -1.36 -4.70 -9.16
C MET A 387 -0.40 -3.84 -10.01
N ARG A 388 -0.05 -4.28 -11.22
CA ARG A 388 0.85 -3.57 -12.14
C ARG A 388 0.27 -2.22 -12.57
N LEU A 389 -1.02 -2.19 -12.90
CA LEU A 389 -1.68 -0.98 -13.41
C LEU A 389 -2.01 0.01 -12.30
N HIS A 390 -2.51 -0.48 -11.16
CA HIS A 390 -3.16 0.35 -10.16
C HIS A 390 -2.37 0.51 -8.85
N VAL A 391 -1.20 -0.14 -8.68
CA VAL A 391 -0.33 0.15 -7.53
C VAL A 391 0.69 1.21 -7.90
N SER A 392 0.54 2.39 -7.30
CA SER A 392 1.43 3.53 -7.49
C SER A 392 2.09 3.89 -6.16
N ILE A 393 3.32 3.42 -5.96
CA ILE A 393 4.14 3.71 -4.78
C ILE A 393 5.51 4.24 -5.18
N ASN A 394 6.00 5.21 -4.42
CA ASN A 394 7.38 5.66 -4.49
C ASN A 394 8.22 4.89 -3.48
N VAL A 395 8.87 3.81 -3.92
CA VAL A 395 9.76 3.03 -3.07
C VAL A 395 10.94 3.91 -2.67
N THR A 396 10.98 4.35 -1.41
CA THR A 396 11.87 5.41 -0.95
C THR A 396 12.98 4.88 -0.03
N ARG A 397 14.20 5.35 -0.22
CA ARG A 397 15.34 5.16 0.69
C ARG A 397 16.07 6.48 0.91
N GLU A 398 16.58 6.70 2.11
CA GLU A 398 17.59 7.72 2.38
C GLU A 398 18.98 7.16 2.08
N ILE A 399 19.80 7.97 1.40
CA ILE A 399 21.22 7.68 1.17
C ILE A 399 21.98 8.10 2.43
N ILE A 400 22.42 7.13 3.25
CA ILE A 400 23.14 7.39 4.51
C ILE A 400 24.66 7.51 4.32
N GLN A 401 25.17 6.98 3.20
CA GLN A 401 26.54 7.14 2.72
C GLN A 401 26.54 7.46 1.23
N ALA A 402 27.37 8.40 0.78
CA ALA A 402 27.47 8.71 -0.64
C ALA A 402 27.87 7.46 -1.44
N THR A 403 27.25 7.25 -2.61
CA THR A 403 27.42 6.03 -3.41
C THR A 403 27.38 6.33 -4.91
N ILE A 404 27.69 5.33 -5.73
CA ILE A 404 27.66 5.44 -7.19
C ILE A 404 26.54 4.55 -7.73
N LEU A 405 25.69 5.11 -8.60
CA LEU A 405 24.67 4.38 -9.34
C LEU A 405 24.65 4.89 -10.78
N HIS A 406 24.76 3.99 -11.75
CA HIS A 406 24.81 4.33 -13.19
C HIS A 406 25.88 5.38 -13.54
N GLY A 407 27.05 5.29 -12.89
CA GLY A 407 28.16 6.23 -13.06
C GLY A 407 27.96 7.60 -12.40
N TYR A 408 26.81 7.83 -11.76
CA TYR A 408 26.52 9.06 -11.03
C TYR A 408 26.78 8.90 -9.54
N ARG A 409 27.37 9.94 -8.95
CA ARG A 409 27.52 10.07 -7.50
C ARG A 409 26.21 10.56 -6.87
N LEU A 410 25.63 9.73 -6.01
CA LEU A 410 24.47 10.05 -5.20
C LEU A 410 24.93 10.50 -3.82
N GLU A 411 24.46 11.66 -3.37
CA GLU A 411 24.97 12.30 -2.15
C GLU A 411 24.21 11.87 -0.90
N LYS A 412 24.94 11.84 0.23
CA LYS A 412 24.38 11.58 1.56
C LYS A 412 23.26 12.56 1.91
N GLY A 413 22.21 12.07 2.56
CA GLY A 413 21.04 12.82 3.03
C GLY A 413 19.94 13.02 1.99
N ALA A 414 20.20 12.67 0.72
CA ALA A 414 19.21 12.68 -0.34
C ALA A 414 18.27 11.45 -0.26
N LEU A 415 17.09 11.57 -0.85
CA LEU A 415 16.19 10.45 -1.07
C LEU A 415 16.45 9.81 -2.43
N LEU A 416 16.42 8.49 -2.48
CA LEU A 416 16.42 7.67 -3.68
C LEU A 416 15.04 7.01 -3.80
N GLN A 417 14.34 7.25 -4.91
CA GLN A 417 12.99 6.76 -5.13
C GLN A 417 12.89 5.97 -6.44
N ALA A 418 12.25 4.81 -6.38
CA ALA A 418 11.83 4.03 -7.54
C ALA A 418 10.29 4.03 -7.62
N PRO A 419 9.69 4.88 -8.47
CA PRO A 419 8.25 4.90 -8.67
C PRO A 419 7.79 3.63 -9.41
N THR A 420 6.84 2.88 -8.84
CA THR A 420 6.32 1.66 -9.50
C THR A 420 5.67 1.97 -10.83
N ASN A 421 4.90 3.05 -10.93
CA ASN A 421 4.18 3.43 -12.14
C ASN A 421 5.11 3.66 -13.34
N ILE A 422 6.36 4.11 -13.13
CA ILE A 422 7.33 4.25 -14.23
C ILE A 422 7.80 2.87 -14.70
N ALA A 423 8.12 1.96 -13.78
CA ALA A 423 8.62 0.63 -14.11
C ALA A 423 7.51 -0.29 -14.63
N HIS A 424 6.32 -0.20 -14.05
CA HIS A 424 5.19 -1.12 -14.28
C HIS A 424 4.42 -0.76 -15.54
N GLN A 425 4.55 0.47 -16.04
CA GLN A 425 3.95 0.92 -17.30
C GLN A 425 5.00 1.17 -18.40
N ASP A 426 6.23 0.67 -18.23
CA ASP A 426 7.25 0.78 -19.28
C ASP A 426 6.85 -0.09 -20.49
N GLU A 427 6.54 0.56 -21.61
CA GLU A 427 6.17 -0.11 -22.86
C GLU A 427 7.26 -1.08 -23.34
N LYS A 428 8.54 -0.81 -23.04
CA LYS A 428 9.62 -1.73 -23.43
C LYS A 428 9.60 -3.05 -22.68
N THR A 429 9.04 -3.05 -21.47
CA THR A 429 8.99 -4.24 -20.61
C THR A 429 7.65 -4.96 -20.73
N TRP A 430 6.55 -4.20 -20.82
CA TRP A 430 5.21 -4.75 -20.61
C TRP A 430 4.36 -4.81 -21.87
N ALA A 431 4.71 -4.10 -22.94
CA ALA A 431 3.99 -4.25 -24.21
C ALA A 431 4.24 -5.64 -24.80
N HIS A 432 3.17 -6.30 -25.26
CA HIS A 432 3.25 -7.65 -25.79
C HIS A 432 2.11 -7.91 -26.78
N ASP A 433 2.38 -8.55 -27.92
CA ASP A 433 1.38 -8.96 -28.92
C ASP A 433 0.33 -7.89 -29.28
N GLY A 434 0.77 -6.64 -29.45
CA GLY A 434 -0.14 -5.52 -29.78
C GLY A 434 -0.94 -4.97 -28.59
N HIS A 435 -0.74 -5.48 -27.37
CA HIS A 435 -1.31 -4.95 -26.15
C HIS A 435 -0.34 -3.96 -25.48
N GLU A 436 -0.75 -2.70 -25.41
CA GLU A 436 -0.05 -1.62 -24.70
C GLU A 436 0.17 -1.97 -23.22
N ALA A 437 1.26 -1.46 -22.63
CA ALA A 437 1.53 -1.57 -21.20
C ALA A 437 0.49 -0.79 -20.38
N SER A 438 -0.08 0.29 -20.93
CA SER A 438 -1.07 1.11 -20.22
C SER A 438 -2.47 0.46 -20.09
N LYS A 439 -2.71 -0.67 -20.76
CA LYS A 439 -4.03 -1.33 -20.82
C LYS A 439 -4.04 -2.63 -20.04
N PHE A 440 -5.20 -2.97 -19.49
CA PHE A 440 -5.42 -4.28 -18.86
C PHE A 440 -5.46 -5.38 -19.92
N TRP A 441 -4.71 -6.45 -19.67
CA TRP A 441 -4.82 -7.69 -20.44
C TRP A 441 -4.75 -8.90 -19.49
N ALA A 442 -5.88 -9.59 -19.33
CA ALA A 442 -6.02 -10.69 -18.37
C ALA A 442 -5.02 -11.84 -18.62
N GLU A 443 -4.61 -12.07 -19.86
CA GLU A 443 -3.69 -13.15 -20.21
C GLU A 443 -2.21 -12.72 -20.25
N ARG A 444 -1.88 -11.47 -19.85
CA ARG A 444 -0.49 -10.96 -19.90
C ARG A 444 0.51 -11.86 -19.19
N HIS A 445 0.08 -12.57 -18.14
CA HIS A 445 0.94 -13.46 -17.37
C HIS A 445 0.55 -14.93 -17.51
N VAL A 446 -0.06 -15.31 -18.64
CA VAL A 446 -0.47 -16.68 -18.94
C VAL A 446 0.26 -17.18 -20.16
N LYS A 447 0.81 -18.40 -20.07
CA LYS A 447 1.40 -19.12 -21.20
C LYS A 447 0.71 -20.45 -21.39
N SER A 448 0.35 -20.76 -22.63
CA SER A 448 -0.14 -22.09 -23.00
C SER A 448 1.03 -23.04 -23.26
N VAL A 449 1.08 -24.16 -22.55
CA VAL A 449 2.14 -25.16 -22.63
C VAL A 449 1.53 -26.50 -23.07
N LYS A 450 2.13 -27.12 -24.09
CA LYS A 450 1.74 -28.48 -24.51
C LYS A 450 2.41 -29.48 -23.58
N MET A 451 1.63 -30.28 -22.88
CA MET A 451 2.08 -31.30 -21.94
C MET A 451 1.70 -32.69 -22.47
N VAL A 452 2.61 -33.67 -22.33
CA VAL A 452 2.31 -35.08 -22.60
C VAL A 452 1.94 -35.72 -21.27
N THR A 453 0.68 -36.06 -21.07
CA THR A 453 0.16 -36.37 -19.73
C THR A 453 0.34 -37.84 -19.32
N ASN A 454 0.72 -38.73 -20.25
CA ASN A 454 0.78 -40.18 -20.00
C ASN A 454 1.73 -40.90 -20.97
N ASP A 455 2.14 -42.13 -20.64
CA ASP A 455 2.92 -43.06 -21.49
C ASP A 455 2.28 -43.36 -22.87
N LYS A 456 1.01 -42.98 -23.05
CA LYS A 456 0.23 -43.10 -24.29
C LYS A 456 0.40 -41.91 -25.26
N GLY A 457 1.24 -40.93 -24.95
CA GLY A 457 1.58 -39.83 -25.86
C GLY A 457 0.48 -38.78 -26.08
N GLN A 458 -0.53 -38.71 -25.21
CA GLN A 458 -1.62 -37.75 -25.35
C GLN A 458 -1.14 -36.34 -25.00
N VAL A 459 -1.30 -35.39 -25.95
CA VAL A 459 -0.88 -33.99 -25.78
C VAL A 459 -2.08 -33.17 -25.31
N THR A 460 -2.00 -32.62 -24.09
CA THR A 460 -2.93 -31.60 -23.58
C THR A 460 -2.29 -30.22 -23.66
N THR A 461 -3.11 -29.17 -23.72
CA THR A 461 -2.63 -27.78 -23.59
C THR A 461 -3.07 -27.26 -22.23
N GLU A 462 -2.10 -26.90 -21.38
CA GLU A 462 -2.35 -26.34 -20.05
C GLU A 462 -1.93 -24.87 -20.00
N LYS A 463 -2.76 -24.05 -19.36
CA LYS A 463 -2.40 -22.67 -19.03
C LYS A 463 -1.48 -22.70 -17.81
N GLN A 464 -0.39 -21.95 -17.85
CA GLN A 464 0.53 -21.76 -16.72
C GLN A 464 0.75 -20.28 -16.47
N PHE A 465 0.87 -19.89 -15.20
CA PHE A 465 1.25 -18.53 -14.84
C PHE A 465 2.73 -18.31 -15.12
N VAL A 466 3.05 -17.26 -15.88
CA VAL A 466 4.41 -16.79 -16.14
C VAL A 466 4.41 -15.28 -16.06
N LEU A 467 5.15 -14.70 -15.12
CA LEU A 467 5.29 -13.24 -15.05
C LEU A 467 5.95 -12.73 -16.35
N ALA A 468 5.30 -11.79 -17.04
CA ALA A 468 5.77 -11.28 -18.32
C ALA A 468 7.08 -10.48 -18.19
N GLY A 469 7.17 -9.63 -17.17
CA GLY A 469 8.39 -8.89 -16.82
C GLY A 469 9.30 -9.68 -15.88
N LYS A 470 10.50 -9.15 -15.63
CA LYS A 470 11.43 -9.71 -14.64
C LYS A 470 10.98 -9.37 -13.22
N ALA A 471 11.41 -10.17 -12.24
CA ALA A 471 11.07 -9.97 -10.83
C ALA A 471 11.54 -8.60 -10.26
N ASN A 472 12.57 -7.98 -10.83
CA ASN A 472 13.05 -6.64 -10.44
C ASN A 472 12.34 -5.50 -11.20
N GLU A 473 11.50 -5.81 -12.19
CA GLU A 473 10.68 -4.86 -12.93
C GLU A 473 9.24 -4.80 -12.37
N PHE A 474 8.85 -5.80 -11.58
CA PHE A 474 7.57 -5.87 -10.87
C PHE A 474 7.76 -5.94 -9.36
N PHE A 475 7.46 -4.85 -8.67
CA PHE A 475 7.74 -4.67 -7.23
C PHE A 475 6.61 -3.92 -6.50
N PRO A 476 5.33 -4.31 -6.67
CA PRO A 476 4.22 -3.57 -6.07
C PRO A 476 4.19 -3.67 -4.53
N TYR A 477 4.90 -4.63 -3.96
CA TYR A 477 5.10 -4.80 -2.52
C TYR A 477 6.35 -4.10 -1.99
N GLY A 478 7.03 -3.30 -2.81
CA GLY A 478 8.37 -2.82 -2.54
C GLY A 478 9.40 -3.96 -2.59
N GLY A 479 10.48 -3.84 -1.80
CA GLY A 479 11.53 -4.85 -1.77
C GLY A 479 12.57 -4.66 -0.67
N GLY A 480 13.46 -5.65 -0.56
CA GLY A 480 14.45 -5.76 0.51
C GLY A 480 13.81 -5.90 1.90
N VAL A 481 14.48 -5.38 2.93
CA VAL A 481 14.02 -5.44 4.33
C VAL A 481 12.73 -4.66 4.62
N SER A 482 12.26 -3.85 3.68
CA SER A 482 11.01 -3.08 3.80
C SER A 482 9.94 -3.56 2.80
N MET A 483 10.05 -4.79 2.31
CA MET A 483 8.99 -5.44 1.56
C MET A 483 7.77 -5.66 2.46
N CYS A 484 6.55 -5.55 1.90
CA CYS A 484 5.32 -5.77 2.64
C CYS A 484 5.32 -7.14 3.35
N PRO A 485 5.19 -7.18 4.70
CA PRO A 485 5.18 -8.43 5.45
C PRO A 485 3.89 -9.22 5.23
N GLY A 486 2.77 -8.56 4.94
CA GLY A 486 1.45 -9.16 4.72
C GLY A 486 1.15 -9.60 3.28
N ARG A 487 2.12 -9.54 2.36
CA ARG A 487 1.91 -9.83 0.91
C ARG A 487 1.31 -11.21 0.60
N HIS A 488 1.59 -12.21 1.44
CA HIS A 488 1.04 -13.56 1.28
C HIS A 488 -0.46 -13.57 1.62
N PHE A 489 -0.81 -13.00 2.78
CA PHE A 489 -2.21 -12.80 3.16
C PHE A 489 -2.94 -11.91 2.15
N ALA A 490 -2.36 -10.80 1.70
CA ALA A 490 -2.97 -9.90 0.71
C ALA A 490 -3.33 -10.62 -0.61
N LYS A 491 -2.40 -11.42 -1.16
CA LYS A 491 -2.68 -12.24 -2.35
C LYS A 491 -3.82 -13.23 -2.10
N GLN A 492 -3.80 -13.91 -0.94
CA GLN A 492 -4.82 -14.89 -0.56
C GLN A 492 -6.20 -14.23 -0.40
N GLU A 493 -6.26 -13.08 0.28
CA GLU A 493 -7.46 -12.28 0.53
C GLU A 493 -8.11 -11.80 -0.78
N ILE A 494 -7.33 -11.19 -1.66
CA ILE A 494 -7.81 -10.67 -2.96
C ILE A 494 -8.35 -11.83 -3.81
N LEU A 495 -7.57 -12.90 -3.99
CA LEU A 495 -7.97 -14.02 -4.85
C LEU A 495 -9.16 -14.78 -4.28
N LEU A 496 -9.22 -14.97 -2.96
CA LEU A 496 -10.39 -15.57 -2.30
C LEU A 496 -11.64 -14.72 -2.48
N THR A 497 -11.51 -13.40 -2.39
CA THR A 497 -12.63 -12.47 -2.59
C THR A 497 -13.15 -12.54 -4.03
N ILE A 498 -12.25 -12.46 -5.02
CA ILE A 498 -12.62 -12.60 -6.43
C ILE A 498 -13.33 -13.94 -6.67
N ALA A 499 -12.76 -15.05 -6.19
CA ALA A 499 -13.31 -16.38 -6.35
C ALA A 499 -14.72 -16.52 -5.73
N LEU A 500 -14.92 -15.99 -4.52
CA LEU A 500 -16.23 -15.97 -3.87
C LEU A 500 -17.24 -15.17 -4.69
N LEU A 501 -16.87 -13.99 -5.18
CA LEU A 501 -17.78 -13.15 -5.95
C LEU A 501 -18.18 -13.79 -7.28
N VAL A 502 -17.23 -14.30 -8.07
CA VAL A 502 -17.52 -14.87 -9.40
C VAL A 502 -18.25 -16.21 -9.33
N THR A 503 -18.06 -17.01 -8.28
CA THR A 503 -18.69 -18.35 -8.16
C THR A 503 -19.99 -18.35 -7.37
N ARG A 504 -20.17 -17.42 -6.42
CA ARG A 504 -21.35 -17.36 -5.54
C ARG A 504 -22.45 -16.46 -6.09
N PHE A 505 -22.17 -15.60 -7.05
CA PHE A 505 -23.15 -14.66 -7.58
C PHE A 505 -23.22 -14.73 -9.11
N ASP A 506 -24.45 -14.63 -9.63
CA ASP A 506 -24.64 -14.04 -10.95
C ASP A 506 -24.57 -12.53 -10.80
N ILE A 507 -23.77 -11.86 -11.63
CA ILE A 507 -23.51 -10.42 -11.55
C ILE A 507 -23.79 -9.80 -12.91
N GLN A 508 -24.47 -8.66 -12.94
CA GLN A 508 -24.69 -7.87 -14.15
C GLN A 508 -24.37 -6.40 -13.86
N PHE A 509 -23.65 -5.80 -14.81
CA PHE A 509 -23.40 -4.36 -14.85
C PHE A 509 -24.72 -3.58 -14.98
N VAL A 510 -24.85 -2.48 -14.25
CA VAL A 510 -25.98 -1.55 -14.37
C VAL A 510 -25.50 -0.20 -14.88
N ASP A 511 -24.69 0.50 -14.09
CA ASP A 511 -24.21 1.84 -14.41
C ASP A 511 -22.89 2.13 -13.70
N TRP A 512 -22.08 3.02 -14.27
CA TRP A 512 -21.04 3.70 -13.52
C TRP A 512 -21.69 4.77 -12.63
N VAL A 513 -21.22 4.91 -11.39
CA VAL A 513 -21.76 5.88 -10.44
C VAL A 513 -20.65 6.60 -9.69
N HIS A 514 -20.92 7.83 -9.26
CA HIS A 514 -20.07 8.53 -8.31
C HIS A 514 -20.08 7.84 -6.93
N MET A 515 -19.17 8.25 -6.05
CA MET A 515 -19.09 7.72 -4.68
C MET A 515 -20.34 7.99 -3.83
N ASP A 516 -21.20 8.94 -4.23
CA ASP A 516 -22.50 9.20 -3.61
C ASP A 516 -23.66 8.38 -4.24
N GLY A 517 -23.39 7.60 -5.28
CA GLY A 517 -24.37 6.78 -5.99
C GLY A 517 -25.08 7.47 -7.17
N SER A 518 -24.81 8.76 -7.42
CA SER A 518 -25.32 9.45 -8.60
C SER A 518 -24.69 8.92 -9.89
N LYS A 519 -25.41 9.00 -11.01
CA LYS A 519 -24.96 8.42 -12.29
C LYS A 519 -23.67 9.08 -12.80
N SER A 520 -22.79 8.28 -13.40
CA SER A 520 -21.61 8.71 -14.13
C SER A 520 -21.76 8.43 -15.62
N GLU A 521 -21.36 9.40 -16.44
CA GLU A 521 -21.32 9.25 -17.91
C GLU A 521 -20.01 8.63 -18.43
N ARG A 522 -19.07 8.27 -17.54
CA ARG A 522 -17.81 7.62 -17.91
C ARG A 522 -17.43 6.46 -16.99
N PRO A 523 -16.60 5.52 -17.46
CA PRO A 523 -15.99 4.51 -16.60
C PRO A 523 -15.05 5.10 -15.53
N PRO A 524 -14.72 4.33 -14.49
CA PRO A 524 -13.77 4.72 -13.45
C PRO A 524 -12.36 4.87 -13.99
N MET A 525 -11.60 5.74 -13.36
CA MET A 525 -10.17 5.92 -13.54
C MET A 525 -9.48 5.92 -12.17
N ASP A 526 -8.16 5.81 -12.15
CA ASP A 526 -7.36 6.00 -10.95
C ASP A 526 -7.63 7.37 -10.29
N ASP A 527 -7.98 7.35 -8.99
CA ASP A 527 -8.11 8.57 -8.19
C ASP A 527 -6.74 9.20 -7.93
N GLN A 528 -6.50 10.32 -8.60
CA GLN A 528 -5.21 11.01 -8.59
C GLN A 528 -4.74 11.45 -7.20
N ARG A 529 -5.66 11.58 -6.24
CA ARG A 529 -5.31 11.95 -4.85
C ARG A 529 -4.46 10.89 -4.13
N TYR A 530 -4.50 9.64 -4.61
CA TYR A 530 -3.80 8.50 -4.04
C TYR A 530 -2.52 8.13 -4.81
N PHE A 531 -2.22 8.81 -5.91
CA PHE A 531 -1.06 8.50 -6.73
C PHE A 531 0.25 8.59 -5.93
N GLY A 532 1.14 7.61 -6.10
CA GLY A 532 2.45 7.53 -5.40
C GLY A 532 2.41 7.10 -3.93
N SER A 533 1.23 6.78 -3.38
CA SER A 533 1.04 6.44 -1.97
C SER A 533 0.78 4.95 -1.68
N ALA A 534 -0.04 4.27 -2.49
CA ALA A 534 -0.58 2.94 -2.23
C ALA A 534 -1.19 2.33 -3.52
N ALA A 535 -2.03 1.30 -3.39
CA ALA A 535 -2.99 0.97 -4.46
C ALA A 535 -3.94 2.15 -4.67
N VAL A 536 -4.09 2.56 -5.92
CA VAL A 536 -4.90 3.71 -6.31
C VAL A 536 -6.35 3.23 -6.47
N PRO A 537 -7.30 3.70 -5.64
CA PRO A 537 -8.70 3.32 -5.80
C PRO A 537 -9.29 3.93 -7.07
N PRO A 538 -10.39 3.35 -7.58
CA PRO A 538 -11.15 3.99 -8.63
C PRO A 538 -11.78 5.28 -8.09
N ASP A 539 -11.85 6.30 -8.94
CA ASP A 539 -12.46 7.59 -8.64
C ASP A 539 -14.00 7.56 -8.65
N ARG A 540 -14.56 6.43 -9.05
CA ARG A 540 -15.99 6.14 -9.18
C ARG A 540 -16.28 4.68 -8.82
N ASP A 541 -17.54 4.40 -8.54
CA ASP A 541 -18.01 3.06 -8.24
C ASP A 541 -18.79 2.47 -9.44
N VAL A 542 -19.10 1.19 -9.37
CA VAL A 542 -19.98 0.49 -10.30
C VAL A 542 -21.21 0.00 -9.56
N LYS A 543 -22.38 0.36 -10.10
CA LYS A 543 -23.66 -0.17 -9.68
C LYS A 543 -23.87 -1.51 -10.38
N LEU A 544 -24.13 -2.54 -9.61
CA LEU A 544 -24.33 -3.91 -10.07
C LEU A 544 -25.69 -4.41 -9.58
N ARG A 545 -26.31 -5.27 -10.37
CA ARG A 545 -27.31 -6.20 -9.85
C ARG A 545 -26.66 -7.57 -9.71
N TRP A 546 -26.89 -8.22 -8.59
CA TRP A 546 -26.36 -9.56 -8.35
C TRP A 546 -27.40 -10.47 -7.72
N LYS A 547 -27.22 -11.78 -7.87
CA LYS A 547 -28.09 -12.80 -7.29
C LYS A 547 -27.24 -13.89 -6.68
N ARG A 548 -27.40 -14.13 -5.38
CA ARG A 548 -26.67 -15.18 -4.67
C ARG A 548 -27.16 -16.55 -5.14
N LEU A 549 -26.21 -17.43 -5.48
CA LEU A 549 -26.44 -18.76 -6.03
C LEU A 549 -26.40 -19.85 -4.96
N TRP A 550 -25.58 -19.67 -3.92
CA TRP A 550 -25.42 -20.61 -2.82
C TRP A 550 -24.92 -19.93 -1.54
#